data_AF-A0A5E4MGT0-F1
#
_entry.id   AF-A0A5E4MGT0-F1
#
_cell.length_a   1.000
_cell.length_b   1.000
_cell.length_c   1.000
_cell.angle_alpha   90.00
_cell.angle_beta   90.00
_cell.angle_gamma   90.00
#
_symmetry.space_group_name_H-M   'P 1'
#
loop_
_entity.id
_entity.type
_entity.pdbx_description
1 polymer ?
#
loop_
_entity_poly.entity_id
_entity_poly.type
_entity_poly.pdbx_seq_one_letter_code
_entity_poly.pdbx_strand_id
1 'polypeptide(L)'
;MRTLFYNLFDSVIEFLENKNTGLCDNLITSKNDIAYLTDLNKLYNDVNLQLQGDNLNLIKTKTYYIATFVSKLLLYKKNIRRREFNSFSNLTTAHFIYDNLVVYCQHVENLHIDFKERFLDILNMNLLDWVLDSLSNTNTAESSQLEQQLLELTKNEEIKLKFKNGIKNFGCKS
;
A
#
# COMPACT_ATOMS: atom_id res chain seq x y z
N MET A 1 -14.09 -4.45 -0.79
CA MET A 1 -14.74 -5.69 -0.34
C MET A 1 -14.26 -5.98 1.08
N ARG A 2 -15.19 -6.25 2.00
CA ARG A 2 -15.01 -6.13 3.46
C ARG A 2 -14.09 -7.25 4.00
N THR A 3 -13.09 -6.91 4.81
CA THR A 3 -12.09 -7.77 5.50
C THR A 3 -12.71 -8.73 6.54
N LEU A 4 -13.81 -9.38 6.19
CA LEU A 4 -14.63 -10.14 7.15
C LEU A 4 -14.10 -11.55 7.38
N PHE A 5 -13.49 -12.18 6.38
CA PHE A 5 -13.17 -13.59 6.46
C PHE A 5 -12.17 -13.91 7.57
N TYR A 6 -11.07 -13.15 7.67
CA TYR A 6 -10.09 -13.37 8.74
C TYR A 6 -10.68 -13.13 10.14
N ASN A 7 -11.58 -12.16 10.28
CA ASN A 7 -12.26 -11.89 11.56
C ASN A 7 -13.26 -12.99 11.95
N LEU A 8 -13.77 -13.74 10.97
CA LEU A 8 -14.68 -14.87 11.18
C LEU A 8 -13.95 -16.21 11.23
N PHE A 9 -12.62 -16.21 11.15
CA PHE A 9 -11.83 -17.43 10.95
C PHE A 9 -12.12 -18.48 12.01
N ASP A 10 -12.09 -18.11 13.29
CA ASP A 10 -12.27 -19.06 14.39
C ASP A 10 -13.71 -19.62 14.40
N SER A 11 -14.73 -18.80 14.06
CA SER A 11 -16.11 -19.28 13.90
C SER A 11 -16.29 -20.22 12.71
N VAL A 12 -15.56 -20.00 11.62
CA VAL A 12 -15.55 -20.91 10.46
C VAL A 12 -14.89 -22.24 10.82
N ILE A 13 -13.82 -22.22 11.60
CA ILE A 13 -13.17 -23.43 12.11
C ILE A 13 -14.13 -24.23 13.00
N GLU A 14 -14.74 -23.61 14.00
CA GLU A 14 -15.72 -24.25 14.90
C GLU A 14 -16.88 -24.89 14.13
N PHE A 15 -17.38 -24.20 13.10
CA PHE A 15 -18.42 -24.76 12.23
C PHE A 15 -17.94 -25.99 11.43
N LEU A 16 -16.70 -25.98 10.95
CA LEU A 16 -16.13 -27.03 10.10
C LEU A 16 -15.66 -28.26 10.86
N GLU A 17 -15.26 -28.13 12.12
CA GLU A 17 -14.78 -29.24 12.97
C GLU A 17 -15.70 -30.46 12.93
N ASN A 18 -17.02 -30.24 12.95
CA ASN A 18 -18.03 -31.30 12.96
C ASN A 18 -18.64 -31.61 11.58
N LYS A 19 -18.18 -30.93 10.52
CA LYS A 19 -18.75 -31.04 9.16
C LYS A 19 -17.76 -31.57 8.14
N ASN A 20 -16.52 -31.11 8.18
CA ASN A 20 -15.47 -31.50 7.26
C ASN A 20 -14.09 -31.21 7.88
N THR A 21 -13.54 -32.21 8.57
CA THR A 21 -12.26 -32.12 9.26
C THR A 21 -11.11 -31.86 8.29
N GLY A 22 -11.10 -32.48 7.10
CA GLY A 22 -10.06 -32.23 6.10
C GLY A 22 -10.03 -30.79 5.58
N LEU A 23 -11.21 -30.17 5.39
CA LEU A 23 -11.29 -28.74 5.06
C LEU A 23 -10.86 -27.85 6.23
N CYS A 24 -11.21 -28.25 7.46
CA CYS A 24 -10.79 -27.56 8.69
C CYS A 24 -9.26 -27.53 8.80
N ASP A 25 -8.60 -28.68 8.66
CA ASP A 25 -7.14 -28.82 8.74
C ASP A 25 -6.43 -27.98 7.66
N ASN A 26 -6.96 -27.99 6.44
CA ASN A 26 -6.44 -27.15 5.36
C ASN A 26 -6.57 -25.67 5.68
N LEU A 27 -7.71 -25.24 6.24
CA LEU A 27 -7.95 -23.84 6.58
C LEU A 27 -7.03 -23.37 7.71
N ILE A 28 -6.83 -24.21 8.74
CA ILE A 28 -5.86 -23.98 9.81
C ILE A 28 -4.45 -23.79 9.24
N THR A 29 -4.04 -24.69 8.33
CA THR A 29 -2.73 -24.63 7.68
C THR A 29 -2.55 -23.32 6.89
N SER A 30 -3.59 -22.86 6.20
CA SER A 30 -3.57 -21.62 5.41
C SER A 30 -3.80 -20.34 6.22
N LYS A 31 -3.95 -20.39 7.56
CA LYS A 31 -4.33 -19.22 8.39
C LYS A 31 -3.41 -18.01 8.16
N ASN A 32 -2.11 -18.24 8.09
CA ASN A 32 -1.12 -17.18 7.89
C ASN A 32 -1.19 -16.58 6.48
N ASP A 33 -1.42 -17.41 5.47
CA ASP A 33 -1.57 -16.96 4.08
C ASP A 33 -2.83 -16.10 3.96
N ILE A 34 -3.92 -16.52 4.60
CA ILE A 34 -5.18 -15.78 4.65
C ILE A 34 -4.99 -14.44 5.36
N ALA A 35 -4.24 -14.38 6.47
CA ALA A 35 -3.91 -13.14 7.17
C ALA A 35 -3.18 -12.16 6.23
N TYR A 36 -2.11 -12.64 5.59
CA TYR A 36 -1.30 -11.88 4.65
C TYR A 36 -2.13 -11.37 3.46
N LEU A 37 -2.89 -12.25 2.80
CA LEU A 37 -3.73 -11.89 1.65
C LEU A 37 -4.85 -10.93 2.04
N THR A 38 -5.41 -11.05 3.24
CA THR A 38 -6.44 -10.13 3.75
C THR A 38 -5.88 -8.72 3.90
N ASP A 39 -4.70 -8.58 4.51
CA ASP A 39 -4.02 -7.29 4.64
C ASP A 39 -3.63 -6.71 3.27
N LEU A 40 -3.05 -7.52 2.38
CA LEU A 40 -2.66 -7.09 1.05
C LEU A 40 -3.88 -6.62 0.23
N ASN A 41 -4.99 -7.34 0.29
CA ASN A 41 -6.24 -6.95 -0.37
C ASN A 41 -6.81 -5.64 0.17
N LYS A 42 -6.63 -5.36 1.47
CA LYS A 42 -7.00 -4.07 2.04
C LYS A 42 -6.18 -2.94 1.40
N LEU A 43 -4.87 -3.10 1.27
CA LEU A 43 -4.00 -2.12 0.62
C LEU A 43 -4.41 -1.85 -0.84
N TYR A 44 -4.75 -2.90 -1.60
CA TYR A 44 -5.28 -2.74 -2.96
C TYR A 44 -6.62 -2.02 -2.98
N ASN A 45 -7.53 -2.39 -2.08
CA ASN A 45 -8.84 -1.79 -2.02
C ASN A 45 -8.75 -0.30 -1.67
N ASP A 46 -7.83 0.10 -0.79
CA ASP A 46 -7.61 1.50 -0.44
C ASP A 46 -7.16 2.33 -1.66
N VAL A 47 -6.22 1.81 -2.46
CA VAL A 47 -5.79 2.46 -3.71
C VAL A 47 -6.90 2.44 -4.77
N ASN A 48 -7.67 1.35 -4.85
CA ASN A 48 -8.77 1.26 -5.79
C ASN A 48 -9.88 2.27 -5.45
N LEU A 49 -10.23 2.44 -4.17
CA LEU A 49 -11.18 3.47 -3.73
C LEU A 49 -10.67 4.87 -4.05
N GLN A 50 -9.38 5.10 -3.84
CA GLN A 50 -8.73 6.35 -4.20
C GLN A 50 -8.84 6.65 -5.70
N LEU A 51 -8.63 5.64 -6.56
CA LEU A 51 -8.76 5.74 -8.03
C LEU A 51 -10.21 5.89 -8.52
N GLN A 52 -11.20 5.52 -7.70
CA GLN A 52 -12.62 5.66 -8.02
C GLN A 52 -13.23 6.98 -7.54
N GLY A 53 -12.45 7.85 -6.87
CA GLY A 53 -12.96 9.11 -6.34
C GLY A 53 -13.22 10.17 -7.41
N ASP A 54 -14.26 10.99 -7.20
CA ASP A 54 -14.74 11.99 -8.17
C ASP A 54 -13.76 13.16 -8.44
N ASN A 55 -12.72 13.32 -7.61
CA ASN A 55 -11.72 14.39 -7.74
C ASN A 55 -10.40 13.90 -8.39
N LEU A 56 -10.48 12.87 -9.23
CA LEU A 56 -9.33 12.36 -9.97
C LEU A 56 -8.95 13.32 -11.10
N ASN A 57 -7.67 13.68 -11.14
CA ASN A 57 -7.06 14.25 -12.33
C ASN A 57 -5.84 13.42 -12.73
N LEU A 58 -5.34 13.66 -13.93
CA LEU A 58 -4.25 12.87 -14.51
C LEU A 58 -2.98 12.86 -13.64
N ILE A 59 -2.65 14.00 -13.02
CA ILE A 59 -1.49 14.16 -12.13
C ILE A 59 -1.68 13.35 -10.85
N LYS A 60 -2.86 13.41 -10.22
CA LYS A 60 -3.19 12.61 -9.02
C LYS A 60 -3.14 11.12 -9.34
N THR A 61 -3.69 10.72 -10.48
CA THR A 61 -3.71 9.34 -10.95
C THR A 61 -2.31 8.80 -11.15
N LYS A 62 -1.49 9.52 -11.92
CA LYS A 62 -0.11 9.14 -12.22
C LYS A 62 0.77 9.17 -10.97
N THR A 63 0.91 10.34 -10.35
CA THR A 63 1.96 10.61 -9.38
C THR A 63 1.55 10.19 -7.97
N TYR A 64 0.30 10.48 -7.57
CA TYR A 64 -0.14 10.31 -6.18
C TYR A 64 -0.69 8.91 -5.89
N TYR A 65 -1.42 8.28 -6.81
CA TYR A 65 -2.01 6.96 -6.58
C TYR A 65 -1.14 5.82 -7.12
N ILE A 66 -0.90 5.78 -8.43
CA ILE A 66 -0.24 4.64 -9.08
C ILE A 66 1.25 4.61 -8.75
N ALA A 67 1.99 5.69 -9.01
CA ALA A 67 3.44 5.72 -8.74
C ALA A 67 3.75 5.56 -7.24
N THR A 68 2.95 6.14 -6.35
CA THR A 68 3.08 5.95 -4.89
C THR A 68 2.91 4.49 -4.53
N PHE A 69 1.83 3.86 -5.00
CA PHE A 69 1.53 2.48 -4.66
C PHE A 69 2.60 1.51 -5.17
N VAL A 70 3.06 1.67 -6.41
CA VAL A 70 4.18 0.88 -6.96
C VAL A 70 5.43 1.00 -6.10
N SER A 71 5.78 2.21 -5.63
CA SER A 71 6.92 2.37 -4.70
C SER A 71 6.65 1.76 -3.33
N LYS A 72 5.41 1.82 -2.82
CA LYS A 72 5.03 1.19 -1.55
C LYS A 72 5.17 -0.33 -1.58
N LEU A 73 4.96 -1.00 -2.72
CA LEU A 73 5.18 -2.44 -2.83
C LEU A 73 6.63 -2.84 -2.48
N LEU A 74 7.63 -2.10 -2.98
CA LEU A 74 9.03 -2.35 -2.60
C LEU A 74 9.28 -2.08 -1.11
N LEU A 75 8.62 -1.07 -0.54
CA LEU A 75 8.70 -0.79 0.89
C LEU A 75 8.05 -1.91 1.72
N TYR A 76 6.89 -2.42 1.32
CA TYR A 76 6.23 -3.55 1.96
C TYR A 76 7.11 -4.79 1.95
N LYS A 77 7.76 -5.11 0.82
CA LYS A 77 8.76 -6.18 0.76
C LYS A 77 9.88 -5.99 1.80
N LYS A 78 10.47 -4.79 1.87
CA LYS A 78 11.54 -4.46 2.82
C LYS A 78 11.07 -4.59 4.27
N ASN A 79 9.86 -4.13 4.56
CA ASN A 79 9.26 -4.15 5.89
C ASN A 79 8.93 -5.57 6.34
N ILE A 80 8.34 -6.40 5.47
CA ILE A 80 8.10 -7.84 5.75
C ILE A 80 9.42 -8.54 6.08
N ARG A 81 10.49 -8.28 5.30
CA ARG A 81 11.82 -8.84 5.56
C ARG A 81 12.41 -8.40 6.91
N ARG A 82 12.10 -7.17 7.35
CA ARG A 82 12.48 -6.62 8.66
C ARG A 82 11.54 -7.02 9.80
N ARG A 83 10.46 -7.74 9.50
CA ARG A 83 9.37 -8.08 10.44
C ARG A 83 8.66 -6.83 10.99
N GLU A 84 8.58 -5.78 10.18
CA GLU A 84 7.84 -4.55 10.48
C GLU A 84 6.47 -4.61 9.78
N PHE A 85 5.40 -4.91 10.54
CA PHE A 85 4.08 -5.21 9.97
C PHE A 85 3.06 -4.08 10.14
N ASN A 86 3.50 -2.82 10.21
CA ASN A 86 2.62 -1.67 10.41
C ASN A 86 1.48 -1.57 9.35
N SER A 87 1.73 -2.06 8.13
CA SER A 87 0.73 -2.12 7.05
C SER A 87 0.01 -3.46 6.94
N PHE A 88 0.38 -4.44 7.75
CA PHE A 88 -0.13 -5.81 7.77
C PHE A 88 -0.59 -6.17 9.19
N SER A 89 -1.72 -5.60 9.59
CA SER A 89 -2.29 -5.75 10.94
C SER A 89 -2.64 -7.20 11.28
N ASN A 90 -3.21 -7.95 10.34
CA ASN A 90 -3.57 -9.36 10.55
C ASN A 90 -2.32 -10.24 10.57
N LEU A 91 -1.28 -9.89 9.80
CA LEU A 91 -0.01 -10.60 9.82
C LEU A 91 0.77 -10.39 11.12
N THR A 92 0.56 -9.26 11.81
CA THR A 92 1.18 -8.99 13.13
C THR A 92 0.75 -10.02 14.18
N THR A 93 -0.49 -10.49 14.12
CA THR A 93 -1.04 -11.46 15.09
C THR A 93 -0.88 -12.92 14.64
N ALA A 94 -0.40 -13.14 13.42
CA ALA A 94 -0.23 -14.46 12.83
C ALA A 94 1.10 -15.11 13.27
N HIS A 95 1.10 -16.44 13.46
CA HIS A 95 2.30 -17.19 13.85
C HIS A 95 2.96 -17.77 12.60
N PHE A 96 3.88 -17.01 11.99
CA PHE A 96 4.57 -17.41 10.76
C PHE A 96 5.99 -17.95 11.01
N ILE A 97 6.42 -18.87 10.13
CA ILE A 97 7.82 -19.32 10.04
C ILE A 97 8.58 -18.47 9.00
N TYR A 98 9.92 -18.57 9.02
CA TYR A 98 10.78 -17.80 8.11
C TYR A 98 10.44 -18.02 6.63
N ASP A 99 10.15 -19.27 6.25
CA ASP A 99 9.85 -19.64 4.86
C ASP A 99 8.60 -18.91 4.33
N ASN A 100 7.57 -18.73 5.17
CA ASN A 100 6.37 -17.97 4.80
C ASN A 100 6.72 -16.52 4.41
N LEU A 101 7.61 -15.87 5.17
CA LEU A 101 8.02 -14.50 4.88
C LEU A 101 8.80 -14.37 3.56
N VAL A 102 9.60 -15.39 3.20
CA VAL A 102 10.32 -15.42 1.93
C VAL A 102 9.32 -15.49 0.77
N VAL A 103 8.32 -16.37 0.87
CA VAL A 103 7.24 -16.48 -0.12
C VAL A 103 6.48 -15.16 -0.24
N TYR A 104 6.13 -14.50 0.87
CA TYR A 104 5.43 -13.22 0.82
C TYR A 104 6.28 -12.11 0.22
N CYS A 105 7.58 -12.05 0.54
CA CYS A 105 8.50 -11.09 -0.08
C CYS A 105 8.60 -11.29 -1.60
N GLN A 106 8.66 -12.55 -2.05
CA GLN A 106 8.68 -12.87 -3.48
C GLN A 106 7.37 -12.48 -4.16
N HIS A 107 6.24 -12.76 -3.52
CA HIS A 107 4.94 -12.38 -4.04
C HIS A 107 4.81 -10.85 -4.20
N VAL A 108 5.20 -10.07 -3.18
CA VAL A 108 5.17 -8.60 -3.26
C VAL A 108 6.12 -8.07 -4.36
N GLU A 109 7.26 -8.72 -4.59
CA GLU A 109 8.16 -8.36 -5.68
C GLU A 109 7.55 -8.62 -7.06
N ASN A 110 6.93 -9.78 -7.25
CA ASN A 110 6.22 -10.12 -8.49
C ASN A 110 5.11 -9.10 -8.75
N LEU A 111 4.32 -8.77 -7.73
CA LEU A 111 3.29 -7.74 -7.83
C LEU A 111 3.86 -6.37 -8.20
N HIS A 112 5.02 -5.99 -7.68
CA HIS A 112 5.67 -4.75 -8.10
C HIS A 112 6.03 -4.76 -9.59
N ILE A 113 6.54 -5.89 -10.10
CA ILE A 113 6.85 -6.05 -11.53
C ILE A 113 5.56 -5.97 -12.36
N ASP A 114 4.54 -6.74 -12.00
CA ASP A 114 3.27 -6.79 -12.71
C ASP A 114 2.59 -5.41 -12.74
N PHE A 115 2.57 -4.68 -11.62
CA PHE A 115 2.00 -3.33 -11.56
C PHE A 115 2.81 -2.33 -12.37
N LYS A 116 4.15 -2.44 -12.38
CA LYS A 116 5.00 -1.59 -13.21
C LYS A 116 4.70 -1.79 -14.69
N GLU A 117 4.58 -3.03 -15.13
CA GLU A 117 4.28 -3.36 -16.52
C GLU A 117 2.87 -2.93 -16.90
N ARG A 118 1.88 -3.22 -16.06
CA ARG A 118 0.47 -2.90 -16.30
C ARG A 118 0.21 -1.40 -16.41
N PHE A 119 0.93 -0.58 -15.64
CA PHE A 119 0.77 0.87 -15.61
C PHE A 119 1.93 1.62 -16.27
N LEU A 120 2.69 0.95 -17.13
CA LEU A 120 3.88 1.51 -17.77
C LEU A 120 3.56 2.79 -18.56
N ASP A 121 2.42 2.80 -19.26
CA ASP A 121 1.90 3.94 -20.02
C ASP A 121 1.64 5.16 -19.13
N ILE A 122 0.94 4.97 -18.00
CA ILE A 122 0.65 6.03 -17.04
C ILE A 122 1.95 6.50 -16.36
N LEU A 123 2.82 5.57 -15.98
CA LEU A 123 4.11 5.87 -15.33
C LEU A 123 5.05 6.65 -16.27
N ASN A 124 5.06 6.34 -17.57
CA ASN A 124 5.89 7.01 -18.57
C ASN A 124 5.25 8.26 -19.19
N MET A 125 4.00 8.58 -18.85
CA MET A 125 3.30 9.71 -19.45
C MET A 125 4.02 11.04 -19.18
N ASN A 126 4.52 11.73 -20.20
CA ASN A 126 5.20 13.01 -20.01
C ASN A 126 4.21 14.07 -19.49
N LEU A 127 4.42 14.52 -18.26
CA LEU A 127 3.76 15.71 -17.74
C LEU A 127 4.55 16.92 -18.28
N LEU A 128 3.87 17.84 -18.94
CA LEU A 128 4.52 19.04 -19.50
C LEU A 128 5.19 19.85 -18.39
N ASP A 129 6.37 20.41 -18.69
CA ASP A 129 7.21 21.09 -17.69
C ASP A 129 6.49 22.25 -16.98
N TRP A 130 5.60 22.98 -17.65
CA TRP A 130 4.81 24.05 -17.01
C TRP A 130 3.86 23.54 -15.92
N VAL A 131 3.42 22.27 -16.00
CA VAL A 131 2.62 21.60 -14.96
C VAL A 131 3.51 21.21 -13.78
N LEU A 132 4.75 20.78 -14.04
CA LEU A 132 5.71 20.31 -13.03
C LEU A 132 6.46 21.46 -12.32
N ASP A 133 6.79 22.54 -13.03
CA ASP A 133 7.44 23.74 -12.51
C ASP A 133 6.54 24.53 -11.55
N SER A 134 5.22 24.44 -11.75
CA SER A 134 4.26 24.93 -10.77
C SER A 134 4.34 24.17 -9.45
N LEU A 135 4.95 22.99 -9.41
CA LEU A 135 4.73 21.99 -8.37
C LEU A 135 5.99 21.52 -7.62
N SER A 136 7.17 21.54 -8.22
CA SER A 136 8.36 20.91 -7.62
C SER A 136 9.15 21.78 -6.62
N ASN A 137 9.53 21.18 -5.48
CA ASN A 137 10.88 21.18 -4.89
C ASN A 137 11.03 20.05 -3.83
N THR A 138 12.28 19.69 -3.56
CA THR A 138 12.89 18.35 -3.33
C THR A 138 12.90 17.71 -1.92
N ASN A 139 13.03 16.36 -1.89
CA ASN A 139 13.71 15.38 -0.98
C ASN A 139 13.66 15.56 0.57
N THR A 140 13.63 14.55 1.47
CA THR A 140 14.60 13.46 1.76
C THR A 140 14.06 12.54 2.90
N ALA A 141 14.65 11.35 3.08
CA ALA A 141 14.25 10.17 3.89
C ALA A 141 14.02 10.33 5.42
N GLU A 142 13.18 9.44 6.02
CA GLU A 142 13.40 8.67 7.29
C GLU A 142 12.14 7.88 7.81
N SER A 143 12.37 6.75 8.53
CA SER A 143 11.49 5.85 9.34
C SER A 143 10.25 5.17 8.69
N SER A 144 10.02 3.86 8.82
CA SER A 144 9.08 3.08 7.96
C SER A 144 7.59 3.50 7.93
N GLN A 145 7.06 4.12 8.98
CA GLN A 145 5.71 4.72 8.98
C GLN A 145 5.73 6.16 8.47
N LEU A 146 6.83 6.87 8.72
CA LEU A 146 7.12 8.18 8.15
C LEU A 146 7.51 8.06 6.67
N GLU A 147 8.11 6.97 6.18
CA GLU A 147 8.47 6.72 4.78
C GLU A 147 7.20 6.55 3.94
N GLN A 148 6.16 5.89 4.48
CA GLN A 148 4.86 5.78 3.79
C GLN A 148 4.16 7.13 3.71
N GLN A 149 4.06 7.83 4.85
CA GLN A 149 3.43 9.16 4.91
C GLN A 149 4.23 10.19 4.10
N LEU A 150 5.56 10.15 4.15
CA LEU A 150 6.45 11.02 3.40
C LEU A 150 6.40 10.67 1.91
N LEU A 151 6.30 9.41 1.52
CA LEU A 151 6.12 9.05 0.11
C LEU A 151 4.77 9.57 -0.42
N GLU A 152 3.70 9.47 0.38
CA GLU A 152 2.41 10.07 0.06
C GLU A 152 2.50 11.60 -0.05
N LEU A 153 3.14 12.26 0.93
CA LEU A 153 3.31 13.72 0.97
C LEU A 153 4.25 14.24 -0.13
N THR A 154 5.34 13.53 -0.40
CA THR A 154 6.33 13.87 -1.44
C THR A 154 5.74 13.65 -2.84
N LYS A 155 4.72 12.80 -2.99
CA LYS A 155 4.01 12.62 -4.26
C LYS A 155 2.69 13.40 -4.32
N ASN A 156 2.27 14.04 -3.22
CA ASN A 156 1.11 14.92 -3.16
C ASN A 156 1.50 16.37 -3.47
N GLU A 157 1.48 16.66 -4.76
CA GLU A 157 1.82 17.95 -5.31
C GLU A 157 0.86 19.10 -4.86
N GLU A 158 -0.40 18.80 -4.54
CA GLU A 158 -1.38 19.81 -4.07
C GLU A 158 -1.10 20.30 -2.64
N ILE A 159 -0.72 19.40 -1.73
CA ILE A 159 -0.40 19.75 -0.33
C ILE A 159 0.88 20.59 -0.26
N LYS A 160 1.90 20.25 -1.06
CA LYS A 160 3.13 21.04 -1.17
C LYS A 160 2.85 22.49 -1.55
N LEU A 161 1.93 22.73 -2.50
CA LEU A 161 1.53 24.08 -2.91
C LEU A 161 0.87 24.87 -1.78
N LYS A 162 -0.10 24.27 -1.09
CA LYS A 162 -0.81 24.94 0.02
C LYS A 162 0.15 25.35 1.12
N PHE A 163 1.13 24.50 1.44
CA PHE A 163 2.17 24.81 2.41
C PHE A 163 3.10 25.94 1.96
N LYS A 164 3.57 25.92 0.71
CA LYS A 164 4.43 26.98 0.12
C LYS A 164 3.73 28.34 0.05
N ASN A 165 2.45 28.35 -0.34
CA ASN A 165 1.63 29.57 -0.34
C ASN A 165 1.38 30.09 1.08
N GLY A 166 1.19 29.19 2.05
CA GLY A 166 1.17 29.54 3.47
C GLY A 166 2.45 30.26 3.91
N ILE A 167 3.62 29.68 3.64
CA ILE A 167 4.93 30.27 3.99
C ILE A 167 5.13 31.66 3.35
N LYS A 168 4.79 31.82 2.07
CA LYS A 168 4.85 33.13 1.39
C LYS A 168 3.95 34.18 2.07
N ASN A 169 2.74 33.78 2.49
CA ASN A 169 1.81 34.66 3.19
C ASN A 169 2.26 35.03 4.62
N PHE A 170 3.08 34.19 5.27
CA PHE A 170 3.71 34.52 6.55
C PHE A 170 4.93 35.45 6.40
N GLY A 171 5.63 35.39 5.26
CA GLY A 171 6.80 36.24 4.95
C GLY A 171 6.48 37.64 4.43
N CYS A 172 5.22 37.93 4.09
CA CYS A 172 4.77 39.26 3.60
C CYS A 172 4.10 40.12 4.70
N LYS A 173 4.47 39.92 5.97
CA LYS A 173 4.13 40.85 7.07
C LYS A 173 5.41 41.37 7.71
N SER A 174 6.06 42.33 7.05
CA SER A 174 6.99 43.30 7.62
C SER A 174 6.84 44.61 6.87
#